data_AF-A0A430HTZ9-F1
#
_entry.id   AF-A0A430HTZ9-F1
#
_cell.length_a   1.000
_cell.length_b   1.000
_cell.length_c   1.000
_cell.angle_alpha   90.00
_cell.angle_beta   90.00
_cell.angle_gamma   90.00
#
_symmetry.space_group_name_H-M   'P 1'
#
loop_
_entity.id
_entity.type
_entity.pdbx_description
1 polymer ?
#
loop_
_entity_poly.entity_id
_entity_poly.type
_entity_poly.pdbx_seq_one_letter_code
_entity_poly.pdbx_strand_id
1 'polypeptide(L)'
;MNRAFALVFLPLLLSACAMPERGAAPLPELRSTYTENDVRYPVLYGTSRKPNGARTGYLDERGPGVQYGRVIVTIPKGHATGSLGEKGTLFSPDTRLFIAPGNIEFHSPDSFMKLAAGRPGKGSYLLVFIHGYNSSFDDAALRAAQLGYDLDVAPNDMMFFSWAAKKDYRTYTYDEATADASEIHLEAFLKTVRAAAGARKVHIIAHSMGNRPLMRVISRLQLAPGESKPFGQIILAAPDVDRDVFTHHAHNYLRVAERTTVYLSPFDVALGLSQDLHFYPRVGCGDKPQARIKEIDSVVSFVPEDFPSHTYIASTLPLLNDVRNLVLNGEPARQGAGWKAHPGYWTVGQDRPHSGPSCSSAGSFFNPLWKK
;
A
#
# COMPACT_ATOMS: atom_id res chain seq x y z
N MET A 1 79.52 10.42 -10.08
CA MET A 1 79.61 10.63 -8.62
C MET A 1 78.25 11.12 -8.13
N ASN A 2 77.59 10.27 -7.34
CA ASN A 2 76.15 10.29 -7.07
C ASN A 2 75.74 11.32 -6.02
N ARG A 3 74.61 11.99 -6.22
CA ARG A 3 73.77 12.57 -5.16
C ARG A 3 72.38 11.95 -5.28
N ALA A 4 72.04 11.07 -4.35
CA ALA A 4 70.71 10.47 -4.23
C ALA A 4 69.92 11.20 -3.13
N PHE A 5 68.74 11.70 -3.50
CA PHE A 5 67.72 12.23 -2.59
C PHE A 5 67.02 11.06 -1.88
N ALA A 6 67.01 11.07 -0.55
CA ALA A 6 66.18 10.17 0.25
C ALA A 6 64.89 10.89 0.67
N LEU A 7 63.77 10.51 0.06
CA LEU A 7 62.42 10.89 0.47
C LEU A 7 62.00 10.03 1.66
N VAL A 8 61.72 10.68 2.80
CA VAL A 8 61.11 10.04 3.97
C VAL A 8 59.60 10.07 3.78
N PHE A 9 59.00 8.89 3.52
CA PHE A 9 57.56 8.70 3.53
C PHE A 9 57.10 8.36 4.95
N LEU A 10 56.29 9.24 5.55
CA LEU A 10 55.62 9.03 6.82
C LEU A 10 54.20 8.49 6.54
N PRO A 11 53.80 7.30 7.01
CA PRO A 11 52.43 6.84 6.81
C PRO A 11 51.51 7.49 7.85
N LEU A 12 50.56 8.30 7.40
CA LEU A 12 49.41 8.73 8.20
C LEU A 12 48.53 7.50 8.49
N LEU A 13 48.52 7.04 9.74
CA LEU A 13 47.52 6.11 10.26
C LEU A 13 46.18 6.86 10.43
N LEU A 14 45.35 6.83 9.40
CA LEU A 14 43.93 7.16 9.52
C LEU A 14 43.24 6.04 10.32
N SER A 15 43.15 6.22 11.64
CA SER A 15 42.20 5.47 12.46
C SER A 15 40.79 5.89 12.09
N ALA A 16 40.18 5.14 11.17
CA ALA A 16 38.74 5.16 10.98
C ALA A 16 38.10 4.54 12.23
N CYS A 17 37.44 5.36 13.04
CA CYS A 17 36.47 4.89 14.01
C CYS A 17 35.31 4.23 13.23
N ALA A 18 35.44 2.94 12.94
CA ALA A 18 34.31 2.11 12.56
C ALA A 18 33.43 1.97 13.80
N MET A 19 32.31 2.70 13.84
CA MET A 19 31.24 2.38 14.77
C MET A 19 30.71 0.99 14.41
N PRO A 20 30.60 0.06 15.35
CA PRO A 20 29.89 -1.18 15.08
C PRO A 20 28.43 -0.82 14.86
N GLU A 21 27.91 -1.13 13.67
CA GLU A 21 26.47 -1.23 13.47
C GLU A 21 25.95 -2.23 14.51
N ARG A 22 25.30 -1.72 15.56
CA ARG A 22 24.41 -2.56 16.36
C ARG A 22 23.24 -2.87 15.45
N GLY A 23 23.37 -3.93 14.65
CA GLY A 23 22.26 -4.52 13.94
C GLY A 23 21.17 -4.77 14.98
N ALA A 24 20.05 -4.06 14.84
CA ALA A 24 18.85 -4.41 15.57
C ALA A 24 18.59 -5.91 15.32
N ALA A 25 18.17 -6.64 16.35
CA ALA A 25 17.81 -8.04 16.17
C ALA A 25 16.83 -8.14 15.00
N PRO A 26 17.05 -9.03 14.01
CA PRO A 26 16.16 -9.15 12.87
C PRO A 26 14.73 -9.36 13.38
N LEU A 27 13.78 -8.59 12.83
CA LEU A 27 12.39 -8.71 13.21
C LEU A 27 11.93 -10.16 13.00
N PRO A 28 11.11 -10.72 13.90
CA PRO A 28 10.56 -12.04 13.70
C PRO A 28 9.74 -12.05 12.40
N GLU A 29 10.01 -13.04 11.55
CA GLU A 29 9.29 -13.27 10.31
C GLU A 29 7.79 -13.40 10.57
N LEU A 30 6.97 -12.77 9.73
CA LEU A 30 5.52 -12.92 9.80
C LEU A 30 5.15 -14.36 9.42
N ARG A 31 4.79 -15.19 10.41
CA ARG A 31 4.26 -16.55 10.17
C ARG A 31 2.75 -16.50 10.03
N SER A 32 2.15 -17.43 9.29
CA SER A 32 0.70 -17.63 9.36
C SER A 32 0.34 -17.94 10.81
N THR A 33 -0.42 -17.05 11.42
CA THR A 33 -0.90 -17.21 12.80
C THR A 33 -2.39 -16.98 12.83
N TYR A 34 -3.00 -17.50 13.90
CA TYR A 34 -4.40 -17.30 14.21
C TYR A 34 -4.51 -16.46 15.48
N THR A 35 -5.45 -15.53 15.51
CA THR A 35 -5.74 -14.75 16.71
C THR A 35 -6.38 -15.64 17.78
N GLU A 36 -5.93 -15.52 19.03
CA GLU A 36 -6.43 -16.35 20.13
C GLU A 36 -7.76 -15.85 20.72
N ASN A 37 -8.01 -14.54 20.61
CA ASN A 37 -9.17 -13.84 21.14
C ASN A 37 -9.66 -12.80 20.14
N ASP A 38 -10.91 -12.36 20.32
CA ASP A 38 -11.45 -11.22 19.58
C ASP A 38 -10.67 -9.94 19.94
N VAL A 39 -10.30 -9.18 18.92
CA VAL A 39 -9.60 -7.90 19.06
C VAL A 39 -10.46 -6.78 18.48
N ARG A 40 -10.60 -5.68 19.22
CA ARG A 40 -11.20 -4.45 18.71
C ARG A 40 -10.09 -3.54 18.21
N TYR A 41 -9.98 -3.38 16.90
CA TYR A 41 -8.90 -2.64 16.26
C TYR A 41 -9.44 -1.29 15.72
N PRO A 42 -9.04 -0.15 16.31
CA PRO A 42 -9.46 1.17 15.84
C PRO A 42 -8.61 1.64 14.65
N VAL A 43 -9.28 2.12 13.62
CA VAL A 43 -8.67 2.68 12.40
C VAL A 43 -9.22 4.08 12.17
N LEU A 44 -8.35 5.06 11.97
CA LEU A 44 -8.78 6.42 11.64
C LEU A 44 -9.08 6.53 10.13
N TYR A 45 -9.98 7.42 9.74
CA TYR A 45 -10.31 7.55 8.32
C TYR A 45 -10.51 9.00 7.88
N GLY A 46 -10.20 9.22 6.59
CA GLY A 46 -10.70 10.32 5.80
C GLY A 46 -11.54 9.75 4.65
N THR A 47 -12.65 10.39 4.30
CA THR A 47 -13.47 9.93 3.17
C THR A 47 -14.07 11.08 2.39
N SER A 48 -14.09 10.94 1.07
CA SER A 48 -14.82 11.84 0.16
C SER A 48 -16.23 11.34 -0.14
N ARG A 49 -16.74 10.38 0.64
CA ARG A 49 -18.10 9.84 0.49
C ARG A 49 -19.12 10.70 1.20
N LYS A 50 -20.34 10.69 0.67
CA LYS A 50 -21.52 11.28 1.30
C LYS A 50 -21.95 10.42 2.50
N PRO A 51 -22.10 10.99 3.71
CA PRO A 51 -22.63 10.25 4.85
C PRO A 51 -24.07 9.82 4.60
N ASN A 52 -24.48 8.68 5.14
CA ASN A 52 -25.88 8.28 5.12
C ASN A 52 -26.72 9.19 6.04
N GLY A 53 -28.06 9.19 5.85
CA GLY A 53 -28.95 10.09 6.60
C GLY A 53 -28.91 9.88 8.13
N ALA A 54 -28.69 8.64 8.58
CA ALA A 54 -28.58 8.29 9.99
C ALA A 54 -27.20 8.63 10.61
N ARG A 55 -26.23 9.04 9.79
CA ARG A 55 -24.81 9.22 10.18
C ARG A 55 -24.25 8.01 10.92
N THR A 56 -24.50 6.83 10.38
CA THR A 56 -23.97 5.55 10.85
C THR A 56 -22.99 4.93 9.86
N GLY A 57 -22.80 5.56 8.70
CA GLY A 57 -21.91 5.08 7.64
C GLY A 57 -21.93 6.02 6.44
N TYR A 58 -21.43 5.53 5.31
CA TYR A 58 -21.24 6.30 4.08
C TYR A 58 -21.87 5.61 2.87
N LEU A 59 -22.31 6.41 1.91
CA LEU A 59 -22.86 5.97 0.64
C LEU A 59 -21.75 5.86 -0.42
N ASP A 60 -22.06 5.21 -1.54
CA ASP A 60 -21.21 5.16 -2.73
C ASP A 60 -21.41 6.41 -3.62
N GLU A 61 -21.62 7.57 -2.99
CA GLU A 61 -21.83 8.87 -3.63
C GLU A 61 -20.75 9.85 -3.17
N ARG A 62 -20.38 10.79 -4.05
CA ARG A 62 -19.43 11.85 -3.72
C ARG A 62 -20.03 12.79 -2.67
N GLY A 63 -19.26 13.06 -1.62
CA GLY A 63 -19.54 14.07 -0.61
C GLY A 63 -18.97 15.44 -1.01
N PRO A 64 -19.37 16.51 -0.30
CA PRO A 64 -18.94 17.89 -0.60
C PRO A 64 -17.52 18.21 -0.11
N GLY A 65 -16.89 17.33 0.66
CA GLY A 65 -15.59 17.56 1.29
C GLY A 65 -15.10 16.33 2.04
N VAL A 66 -13.87 16.38 2.55
CA VAL A 66 -13.31 15.31 3.37
C VAL A 66 -14.06 15.22 4.69
N GLN A 67 -14.63 14.05 4.97
CA GLN A 67 -15.17 13.69 6.27
C GLN A 67 -14.13 12.89 7.04
N TYR A 68 -14.01 13.13 8.34
CA TYR A 68 -13.05 12.45 9.20
C TYR A 68 -13.75 11.61 10.25
N GLY A 69 -13.08 10.58 10.73
CA GLY A 69 -13.63 9.75 11.78
C GLY A 69 -12.71 8.62 12.22
N ARG A 70 -13.30 7.71 13.00
CA ARG A 70 -12.68 6.48 13.47
C ARG A 70 -13.67 5.34 13.30
N VAL A 71 -13.20 4.20 12.84
CA VAL A 71 -13.97 2.96 12.79
C VAL A 71 -13.32 1.92 13.69
N ILE A 72 -14.13 1.21 14.47
CA ILE A 72 -13.67 0.10 15.29
C ILE A 72 -14.08 -1.20 14.61
N VAL A 73 -13.09 -1.92 14.07
CA VAL A 73 -13.29 -3.22 13.43
C VAL A 73 -13.04 -4.32 14.46
N THR A 74 -13.92 -5.32 14.49
CA THR A 74 -13.69 -6.54 15.26
C THR A 74 -12.92 -7.53 14.39
N ILE A 75 -11.76 -7.94 14.89
CA ILE A 75 -10.95 -9.01 14.35
C ILE A 75 -11.24 -10.25 15.20
N PRO A 76 -12.02 -11.22 14.68
CA PRO A 76 -12.48 -12.34 15.48
C PRO A 76 -11.32 -13.28 15.84
N LYS A 77 -11.50 -14.06 16.90
CA LYS A 77 -10.68 -15.24 17.18
C LYS A 77 -10.61 -16.14 15.95
N GLY A 78 -9.42 -16.65 15.65
CA GLY A 78 -9.18 -17.48 14.48
C GLY A 78 -9.00 -16.69 13.18
N HIS A 79 -8.82 -15.37 13.23
CA HIS A 79 -8.37 -14.57 12.08
C HIS A 79 -6.99 -15.05 11.63
N ALA A 80 -6.87 -15.37 10.35
CA ALA A 80 -5.62 -15.78 9.73
C ALA A 80 -4.94 -14.57 9.07
N THR A 81 -3.65 -14.39 9.33
CA THR A 81 -2.83 -13.33 8.71
C THR A 81 -3.01 -13.31 7.18
N GLY A 82 -3.36 -12.15 6.62
CA GLY A 82 -3.61 -11.94 5.20
C GLY A 82 -5.06 -12.16 4.75
N SER A 83 -5.94 -12.63 5.63
CA SER A 83 -7.33 -12.95 5.30
C SER A 83 -8.30 -11.85 5.74
N LEU A 84 -9.40 -11.67 5.02
CA LEU A 84 -10.57 -10.93 5.55
C LEU A 84 -11.53 -11.84 6.31
N GLY A 85 -11.17 -13.12 6.44
CA GLY A 85 -11.92 -14.18 7.09
C GLY A 85 -12.88 -14.92 6.15
N GLU A 86 -13.32 -16.07 6.63
CA GLU A 86 -14.23 -16.95 5.92
C GLU A 86 -15.57 -17.03 6.65
N LYS A 87 -16.65 -17.15 5.88
CA LYS A 87 -17.98 -17.34 6.46
C LYS A 87 -18.00 -18.68 7.20
N GLY A 88 -18.51 -18.65 8.44
CA GLY A 88 -18.64 -19.86 9.25
C GLY A 88 -19.56 -20.90 8.61
N THR A 89 -19.32 -22.16 8.96
CA THR A 89 -20.15 -23.31 8.57
C THR A 89 -20.70 -23.99 9.81
N LEU A 90 -21.43 -25.10 9.65
CA LEU A 90 -21.83 -25.94 10.79
C LEU A 90 -20.63 -26.49 11.56
N PHE A 91 -19.45 -26.58 10.93
CA PHE A 91 -18.25 -27.22 11.47
C PHE A 91 -17.09 -26.23 11.73
N SER A 92 -17.25 -24.95 11.38
CA SER A 92 -16.21 -23.94 11.53
C SER A 92 -16.78 -22.60 11.98
N PRO A 93 -16.11 -21.89 12.91
CA PRO A 93 -16.54 -20.55 13.33
C PRO A 93 -16.45 -19.55 12.18
N ASP A 94 -17.23 -18.47 12.25
CA ASP A 94 -17.10 -17.32 11.33
C ASP A 94 -15.88 -16.49 11.73
N THR A 95 -14.94 -16.32 10.80
CA THR A 95 -13.69 -15.59 11.03
C THR A 95 -13.66 -14.24 10.30
N ARG A 96 -14.79 -13.82 9.71
CA ARG A 96 -14.86 -12.55 8.98
C ARG A 96 -14.70 -11.36 9.92
N LEU A 97 -13.85 -10.43 9.51
CA LEU A 97 -13.79 -9.12 10.15
C LEU A 97 -15.14 -8.41 9.95
N PHE A 98 -15.59 -7.67 10.94
CA PHE A 98 -16.84 -6.94 10.87
C PHE A 98 -16.84 -5.63 11.64
N ILE A 99 -17.72 -4.71 11.23
CA ILE A 99 -17.99 -3.44 11.92
C ILE A 99 -19.34 -3.58 12.63
N ALA A 100 -19.33 -3.54 13.96
CA ALA A 100 -20.57 -3.59 14.73
C ALA A 100 -21.35 -2.27 14.61
N PRO A 101 -22.69 -2.29 14.74
CA PRO A 101 -23.48 -1.06 14.81
C PRO A 101 -22.94 -0.10 15.89
N GLY A 102 -22.79 1.18 15.53
CA GLY A 102 -22.26 2.21 16.43
C GLY A 102 -20.73 2.31 16.48
N ASN A 103 -19.99 1.47 15.76
CA ASN A 103 -18.51 1.53 15.72
C ASN A 103 -17.95 2.50 14.66
N ILE A 104 -18.79 3.27 13.97
CA ILE A 104 -18.35 4.34 13.05
C ILE A 104 -18.57 5.68 13.75
N GLU A 105 -17.47 6.31 14.12
CA GLU A 105 -17.43 7.57 14.84
C GLU A 105 -17.06 8.71 13.87
N PHE A 106 -17.88 9.76 13.86
CA PHE A 106 -17.65 10.96 13.05
C PHE A 106 -16.89 12.00 13.86
N HIS A 107 -15.80 12.52 13.32
CA HIS A 107 -14.95 13.51 13.99
C HIS A 107 -14.82 14.80 13.18
N SER A 108 -14.70 15.92 13.89
CA SER A 108 -14.19 17.16 13.29
C SER A 108 -12.72 16.98 12.89
N PRO A 109 -12.17 17.81 11.98
CA PRO A 109 -10.75 17.79 11.66
C PRO A 109 -9.87 17.90 12.91
N ASP A 110 -10.20 18.77 13.86
CA ASP A 110 -9.44 18.93 15.11
C ASP A 110 -9.50 17.69 16.00
N SER A 111 -10.67 17.06 16.12
CA SER A 111 -10.82 15.82 16.89
C SER A 111 -10.05 14.68 16.24
N PHE A 112 -10.09 14.59 14.91
CA PHE A 112 -9.30 13.62 14.15
C PHE A 112 -7.80 13.85 14.35
N MET A 113 -7.32 15.10 14.23
CA MET A 113 -5.90 15.43 14.43
C MET A 113 -5.43 15.10 15.85
N LYS A 114 -6.27 15.33 16.88
CA LYS A 114 -5.95 14.94 18.26
C LYS A 114 -5.82 13.43 18.43
N LEU A 115 -6.72 12.65 17.83
CA LEU A 115 -6.64 11.19 17.84
C LEU A 115 -5.39 10.69 17.09
N ALA A 116 -5.15 11.24 15.91
CA ALA A 116 -4.01 10.91 15.06
C ALA A 116 -2.67 11.28 15.70
N ALA A 117 -2.58 12.42 16.38
CA ALA A 117 -1.38 12.86 17.10
C ALA A 117 -1.03 11.89 18.23
N GLY A 118 -2.03 11.38 18.94
CA GLY A 118 -1.88 10.31 19.93
C GLY A 118 -0.81 10.59 20.98
N ARG A 119 -0.15 9.52 21.43
CA ARG A 119 1.05 9.57 22.30
C ARG A 119 2.15 8.74 21.64
N PRO A 120 2.92 9.35 20.71
CA PRO A 120 3.82 8.60 19.86
C PRO A 120 4.97 7.99 20.67
N GLY A 121 5.18 6.68 20.54
CA GLY A 121 6.36 6.00 21.04
C GLY A 121 7.60 6.32 20.21
N LYS A 122 8.80 5.95 20.70
CA LYS A 122 10.03 6.05 19.90
C LYS A 122 9.91 5.15 18.66
N GLY A 123 10.17 5.70 17.47
CA GLY A 123 10.07 4.96 16.20
C GLY A 123 8.63 4.79 15.67
N SER A 124 7.64 5.45 16.26
CA SER A 124 6.26 5.40 15.76
C SER A 124 6.11 6.08 14.38
N TYR A 125 5.16 5.60 13.61
CA TYR A 125 4.80 6.09 12.28
C TYR A 125 3.29 6.06 12.12
N LEU A 126 2.78 6.74 11.09
CA LEU A 126 1.40 6.62 10.63
C LEU A 126 1.38 5.82 9.33
N LEU A 127 0.41 4.92 9.16
CA LEU A 127 0.22 4.16 7.93
C LEU A 127 -1.13 4.51 7.30
N VAL A 128 -1.12 4.98 6.05
CA VAL A 128 -2.31 5.32 5.28
C VAL A 128 -2.56 4.27 4.20
N PHE A 129 -3.73 3.64 4.22
CA PHE A 129 -4.21 2.78 3.14
C PHE A 129 -5.17 3.53 2.21
N ILE A 130 -5.00 3.36 0.89
CA ILE A 130 -5.89 3.91 -0.13
C ILE A 130 -6.43 2.74 -0.96
N HIS A 131 -7.74 2.51 -0.88
CA HIS A 131 -8.37 1.37 -1.56
C HIS A 131 -8.46 1.55 -3.08
N GLY A 132 -8.71 0.44 -3.78
CA GLY A 132 -8.93 0.37 -5.22
C GLY A 132 -10.39 0.44 -5.66
N TYR A 133 -10.60 0.04 -6.91
CA TYR A 133 -11.89 -0.11 -7.59
C TYR A 133 -12.85 -1.06 -6.84
N ASN A 134 -14.16 -0.91 -7.04
CA ASN A 134 -15.18 -1.85 -6.56
C ASN A 134 -15.16 -2.09 -5.04
N SER A 135 -15.01 -1.01 -4.28
CA SER A 135 -14.83 -1.06 -2.83
C SER A 135 -15.84 -0.15 -2.15
N SER A 136 -16.62 -0.67 -1.20
CA SER A 136 -17.44 0.17 -0.31
C SER A 136 -16.58 0.84 0.77
N PHE A 137 -17.18 1.71 1.59
CA PHE A 137 -16.54 2.23 2.79
C PHE A 137 -16.14 1.10 3.76
N ASP A 138 -17.05 0.15 3.98
CA ASP A 138 -16.84 -0.97 4.88
C ASP A 138 -15.72 -1.88 4.36
N ASP A 139 -15.68 -2.19 3.06
CA ASP A 139 -14.59 -3.00 2.48
C ASP A 139 -13.21 -2.33 2.69
N ALA A 140 -13.13 -1.02 2.51
CA ALA A 140 -11.91 -0.24 2.75
C ALA A 140 -11.50 -0.26 4.23
N ALA A 141 -12.47 -0.11 5.13
CA ALA A 141 -12.25 -0.16 6.58
C ALA A 141 -11.78 -1.53 7.05
N LEU A 142 -12.42 -2.61 6.59
CA LEU A 142 -12.04 -3.99 6.92
C LEU A 142 -10.64 -4.31 6.41
N ARG A 143 -10.30 -3.91 5.18
CA ARG A 143 -8.95 -4.11 4.63
C ARG A 143 -7.90 -3.29 5.37
N ALA A 144 -8.20 -2.06 5.76
CA ALA A 144 -7.29 -1.25 6.55
C ALA A 144 -7.07 -1.84 7.95
N ALA A 145 -8.11 -2.36 8.59
CA ALA A 145 -7.98 -3.03 9.88
C ALA A 145 -7.16 -4.33 9.78
N GLN A 146 -7.39 -5.14 8.75
CA GLN A 146 -6.59 -6.33 8.46
C GLN A 146 -5.11 -6.00 8.30
N LEU A 147 -4.79 -5.02 7.43
CA LEU A 147 -3.40 -4.57 7.24
C LEU A 147 -2.81 -4.01 8.52
N GLY A 148 -3.52 -3.14 9.23
CA GLY A 148 -3.03 -2.54 10.46
C GLY A 148 -2.71 -3.58 11.52
N TYR A 149 -3.58 -4.56 11.70
CA TYR A 149 -3.38 -5.65 12.66
C TYR A 149 -2.25 -6.60 12.24
N ASP A 150 -2.27 -7.07 10.99
CA ASP A 150 -1.29 -8.04 10.49
C ASP A 150 0.13 -7.46 10.38
N LEU A 151 0.25 -6.14 10.21
CA LEU A 151 1.53 -5.44 10.17
C LEU A 151 1.99 -4.92 11.55
N ASP A 152 1.23 -5.21 12.62
CA ASP A 152 1.48 -4.75 13.99
C ASP A 152 1.55 -3.21 14.11
N VAL A 153 0.69 -2.51 13.36
CA VAL A 153 0.54 -1.06 13.45
C VAL A 153 -0.25 -0.73 14.71
N ALA A 154 0.26 0.23 15.49
CA ALA A 154 -0.37 0.63 16.74
C ALA A 154 -1.82 1.14 16.53
N PRO A 155 -2.72 0.94 17.51
CA PRO A 155 -4.08 1.46 17.47
C PRO A 155 -4.13 2.97 17.18
N ASN A 156 -4.97 3.38 16.23
CA ASN A 156 -5.09 4.76 15.70
C ASN A 156 -3.90 5.27 14.86
N ASP A 157 -2.80 4.52 14.74
CA ASP A 157 -1.72 4.86 13.79
C ASP A 157 -1.99 4.29 12.38
N MET A 158 -2.91 3.32 12.27
CA MET A 158 -3.47 2.87 10.99
C MET A 158 -4.62 3.78 10.57
N MET A 159 -4.57 4.21 9.30
CA MET A 159 -5.54 5.09 8.68
C MET A 159 -5.94 4.61 7.30
N PHE A 160 -7.11 5.01 6.80
CA PHE A 160 -7.44 4.85 5.39
C PHE A 160 -8.13 6.07 4.78
N PHE A 161 -7.91 6.24 3.48
CA PHE A 161 -8.69 7.15 2.66
C PHE A 161 -9.71 6.37 1.84
N SER A 162 -10.99 6.70 2.00
CA SER A 162 -12.07 6.10 1.20
C SER A 162 -12.69 7.10 0.24
N TRP A 163 -12.47 6.88 -1.05
CA TRP A 163 -13.14 7.59 -2.14
C TRP A 163 -14.42 6.84 -2.54
N ALA A 164 -15.37 7.52 -3.18
CA ALA A 164 -16.73 7.00 -3.43
C ALA A 164 -16.81 5.98 -4.59
N ALA A 165 -15.96 4.95 -4.55
CA ALA A 165 -16.11 3.76 -5.37
C ALA A 165 -17.46 3.08 -5.10
N LYS A 166 -18.09 2.55 -6.14
CA LYS A 166 -19.28 1.71 -6.05
C LYS A 166 -18.88 0.25 -5.93
N LYS A 167 -19.55 -0.49 -5.05
CA LYS A 167 -19.42 -1.96 -5.00
C LYS A 167 -20.18 -2.63 -6.16
N ASP A 168 -19.89 -2.24 -7.39
CA ASP A 168 -20.41 -2.83 -8.62
C ASP A 168 -19.32 -2.91 -9.69
N TYR A 169 -18.95 -4.13 -10.07
CA TYR A 169 -17.91 -4.40 -11.08
C TYR A 169 -18.26 -3.88 -12.50
N ARG A 170 -19.50 -3.46 -12.74
CA ARG A 170 -19.95 -2.89 -14.04
C ARG A 170 -19.75 -1.39 -14.12
N THR A 171 -19.50 -0.72 -13.00
CA THR A 171 -19.41 0.74 -12.94
C THR A 171 -17.97 1.22 -12.99
N TYR A 172 -17.16 0.65 -13.88
CA TYR A 172 -15.73 0.97 -13.99
C TYR A 172 -15.49 2.47 -14.24
N THR A 173 -16.15 3.05 -15.25
CA THR A 173 -16.01 4.48 -15.59
C THR A 173 -16.54 5.41 -14.50
N TYR A 174 -17.51 4.94 -13.69
CA TYR A 174 -18.00 5.69 -12.53
C TYR A 174 -16.90 5.80 -11.47
N ASP A 175 -16.23 4.69 -11.18
CA ASP A 175 -15.15 4.64 -10.20
C ASP A 175 -13.94 5.44 -10.70
N GLU A 176 -13.59 5.37 -11.98
CA GLU A 176 -12.55 6.23 -12.56
C GLU A 176 -12.84 7.72 -12.34
N ALA A 177 -14.03 8.16 -12.74
CA ALA A 177 -14.43 9.56 -12.58
C ALA A 177 -14.44 9.99 -11.11
N THR A 178 -14.71 9.04 -10.20
CA THR A 178 -14.78 9.32 -8.76
C THR A 178 -13.41 9.28 -8.08
N ALA A 179 -12.50 8.42 -8.54
CA ALA A 179 -11.11 8.44 -8.16
C ALA A 179 -10.48 9.78 -8.57
N ASP A 180 -10.66 10.23 -9.81
CA ASP A 180 -10.17 11.53 -10.29
C ASP A 180 -10.75 12.70 -9.47
N ALA A 181 -12.07 12.69 -9.21
CA ALA A 181 -12.69 13.72 -8.38
C ALA A 181 -12.21 13.69 -6.91
N SER A 182 -11.72 12.55 -6.42
CA SER A 182 -11.24 12.41 -5.04
C SER A 182 -9.85 12.99 -4.82
N GLU A 183 -9.12 13.36 -5.87
CA GLU A 183 -7.76 13.88 -5.80
C GLU A 183 -7.59 15.03 -4.80
N ILE A 184 -8.46 16.05 -4.88
CA ILE A 184 -8.41 17.22 -3.99
C ILE A 184 -8.70 16.84 -2.53
N HIS A 185 -9.51 15.82 -2.33
CA HIS A 185 -9.90 15.32 -1.01
C HIS A 185 -8.79 14.44 -0.42
N LEU A 186 -8.15 13.62 -1.24
CA LEU A 186 -6.97 12.85 -0.85
C LEU A 186 -5.81 13.78 -0.49
N GLU A 187 -5.57 14.83 -1.26
CA GLU A 187 -4.55 15.84 -0.94
C GLU A 187 -4.82 16.51 0.41
N ALA A 188 -6.06 16.96 0.64
CA ALA A 188 -6.46 17.57 1.91
C ALA A 188 -6.32 16.60 3.10
N PHE A 189 -6.68 15.33 2.90
CA PHE A 189 -6.52 14.27 3.89
C PHE A 189 -5.04 14.04 4.22
N LEU A 190 -4.18 13.84 3.21
CA LEU A 190 -2.74 13.62 3.43
C LEU A 190 -2.05 14.82 4.08
N LYS A 191 -2.45 16.06 3.77
CA LYS A 191 -1.98 17.27 4.48
C LYS A 191 -2.37 17.24 5.96
N THR A 192 -3.61 16.85 6.26
CA THR A 192 -4.10 16.73 7.66
C THR A 192 -3.35 15.63 8.42
N VAL A 193 -3.14 14.47 7.80
CA VAL A 193 -2.36 13.36 8.37
C VAL A 193 -0.92 13.80 8.65
N ARG A 194 -0.27 14.46 7.69
CA ARG A 194 1.10 15.01 7.88
C ARG A 194 1.16 16.00 9.04
N ALA A 195 0.19 16.90 9.16
CA ALA A 195 0.13 17.85 10.26
C ALA A 195 0.01 17.14 11.62
N ALA A 196 -0.80 16.07 11.69
CA ALA A 196 -0.95 15.27 12.92
C ALA A 196 0.24 14.33 13.20
N ALA A 197 1.02 13.95 12.18
CA ALA A 197 2.19 13.08 12.34
C ALA A 197 3.27 13.71 13.23
N GLY A 198 3.41 15.04 13.17
CA GLY A 198 4.52 15.75 13.81
C GLY A 198 5.85 15.30 13.23
N ALA A 199 6.74 14.77 14.06
CA ALA A 199 8.03 14.25 13.64
C ALA A 199 7.99 12.79 13.12
N ARG A 200 6.85 12.10 13.23
CA ARG A 200 6.70 10.72 12.76
C ARG A 200 6.69 10.64 11.25
N LYS A 201 7.13 9.50 10.72
CA LYS A 201 6.98 9.20 9.30
C LYS A 201 5.52 8.89 8.98
N VAL A 202 5.10 9.29 7.77
CA VAL A 202 3.85 8.85 7.17
C VAL A 202 4.19 7.87 6.05
N HIS A 203 3.63 6.68 6.12
CA HIS A 203 3.74 5.63 5.12
C HIS A 203 2.42 5.49 4.38
N ILE A 204 2.47 5.12 3.09
CA ILE A 204 1.29 4.98 2.24
C ILE A 204 1.30 3.62 1.56
N ILE A 205 0.17 2.92 1.58
CA ILE A 205 -0.12 1.77 0.73
C ILE A 205 -1.31 2.15 -0.15
N ALA A 206 -1.11 2.26 -1.46
CA ALA A 206 -2.19 2.47 -2.41
C ALA A 206 -2.41 1.24 -3.27
N HIS A 207 -3.67 0.81 -3.36
CA HIS A 207 -4.06 -0.40 -4.08
C HIS A 207 -4.76 -0.06 -5.40
N SER A 208 -4.39 -0.76 -6.48
CA SER A 208 -5.11 -0.73 -7.74
C SER A 208 -5.37 0.70 -8.26
N MET A 209 -6.61 1.01 -8.61
CA MET A 209 -7.07 2.33 -9.08
C MET A 209 -6.82 3.45 -8.07
N GLY A 210 -6.66 3.16 -6.77
CA GLY A 210 -6.27 4.15 -5.76
C GLY A 210 -4.90 4.78 -6.01
N ASN A 211 -4.05 4.14 -6.83
CA ASN A 211 -2.77 4.71 -7.27
C ASN A 211 -2.95 5.89 -8.24
N ARG A 212 -4.08 5.99 -8.96
CA ARG A 212 -4.35 7.09 -9.90
C ARG A 212 -4.44 8.45 -9.17
N PRO A 213 -5.34 8.64 -8.19
CA PRO A 213 -5.39 9.92 -7.47
C PRO A 213 -4.13 10.14 -6.64
N LEU A 214 -3.53 9.09 -6.05
CA LEU A 214 -2.27 9.24 -5.30
C LEU A 214 -1.17 9.84 -6.20
N MET A 215 -0.94 9.29 -7.39
CA MET A 215 0.07 9.79 -8.32
C MET A 215 -0.14 11.27 -8.66
N ARG A 216 -1.40 11.68 -8.85
CA ARG A 216 -1.77 13.07 -9.15
C ARG A 216 -1.54 14.00 -7.96
N VAL A 217 -1.78 13.53 -6.74
CA VAL A 217 -1.45 14.27 -5.52
C VAL A 217 0.06 14.39 -5.36
N ILE A 218 0.80 13.27 -5.44
CA ILE A 218 2.28 13.27 -5.34
C ILE A 218 2.91 14.20 -6.37
N SER A 219 2.38 14.25 -7.59
CA SER A 219 2.90 15.11 -8.65
C SER A 219 2.73 16.61 -8.38
N ARG A 220 1.76 17.00 -7.54
CA ARG A 220 1.49 18.39 -7.16
C ARG A 220 2.14 18.80 -5.84
N LEU A 221 2.62 17.84 -5.04
CA LEU A 221 3.30 18.15 -3.80
C LEU A 221 4.62 18.88 -4.10
N GLN A 222 4.67 20.12 -3.62
CA GLN A 222 5.85 20.97 -3.65
C GLN A 222 6.53 20.89 -2.29
N LEU A 223 7.85 20.74 -2.30
CA LEU A 223 8.70 20.79 -1.12
C LEU A 223 9.51 22.08 -1.14
N ALA A 224 9.59 22.77 -0.01
CA ALA A 224 10.48 23.91 0.11
C ALA A 224 11.95 23.44 0.00
N PRO A 225 12.88 24.31 -0.46
CA PRO A 225 14.30 23.97 -0.45
C PRO A 225 14.76 23.54 0.94
N GLY A 226 15.34 22.34 1.05
CA GLY A 226 15.79 21.76 2.31
C GLY A 226 14.71 21.08 3.17
N GLU A 227 13.45 21.05 2.73
CA GLU A 227 12.39 20.29 3.41
C GLU A 227 12.67 18.78 3.30
N SER A 228 12.59 18.07 4.43
CA SER A 228 12.71 16.62 4.46
C SER A 228 11.57 15.97 3.69
N LYS A 229 11.82 14.79 3.11
CA LYS A 229 10.79 14.02 2.42
C LYS A 229 9.59 13.77 3.36
N PRO A 230 8.36 14.15 2.96
CA PRO A 230 7.17 14.06 3.81
C PRO A 230 6.68 12.64 4.07
N PHE A 231 7.06 11.69 3.23
CA PHE A 231 6.69 10.29 3.36
C PHE A 231 7.93 9.42 3.54
N GLY A 232 7.79 8.37 4.36
CA GLY A 232 8.81 7.31 4.43
C GLY A 232 8.64 6.37 3.24
N GLN A 233 7.84 5.32 3.44
CA GLN A 233 7.49 4.35 2.40
C GLN A 233 6.25 4.77 1.62
N ILE A 234 6.32 4.73 0.29
CA ILE A 234 5.14 4.69 -0.59
C ILE A 234 5.11 3.34 -1.32
N ILE A 235 4.10 2.55 -1.01
CA ILE A 235 3.89 1.21 -1.58
C ILE A 235 2.75 1.29 -2.59
N LEU A 236 3.09 1.02 -3.85
CA LEU A 236 2.17 0.99 -4.98
C LEU A 236 1.80 -0.47 -5.24
N ALA A 237 0.68 -0.91 -4.68
CA ALA A 237 0.20 -2.28 -4.72
C ALA A 237 -0.70 -2.50 -5.94
N ALA A 238 -0.27 -3.35 -6.88
CA ALA A 238 -0.98 -3.66 -8.12
C ALA A 238 -1.47 -2.40 -8.86
N PRO A 239 -0.62 -1.40 -9.16
CA PRO A 239 -1.08 -0.10 -9.64
C PRO A 239 -1.81 -0.19 -10.99
N ASP A 240 -3.08 0.18 -10.96
CA ASP A 240 -3.89 0.43 -12.16
C ASP A 240 -3.62 1.83 -12.69
N VAL A 241 -2.38 2.02 -13.15
CA VAL A 241 -1.90 3.27 -13.75
C VAL A 241 -1.27 2.92 -15.08
N ASP A 242 -1.55 3.72 -16.10
CA ASP A 242 -0.92 3.61 -17.40
C ASP A 242 0.62 3.74 -17.27
N ARG A 243 1.35 2.85 -17.96
CA ARG A 243 2.83 2.82 -17.92
C ARG A 243 3.47 4.16 -18.26
N ASP A 244 2.99 4.84 -19.29
CA ASP A 244 3.64 6.06 -19.81
C ASP A 244 3.32 7.25 -18.90
N VAL A 245 2.07 7.31 -18.39
CA VAL A 245 1.68 8.28 -17.37
C VAL A 245 2.51 8.09 -16.09
N PHE A 246 2.67 6.86 -15.62
CA PHE A 246 3.51 6.57 -14.46
C PHE A 246 4.95 6.98 -14.71
N THR A 247 5.53 6.60 -15.85
CA THR A 247 6.92 6.92 -16.21
C THR A 247 7.16 8.44 -16.19
N HIS A 248 6.21 9.22 -16.69
CA HIS A 248 6.29 10.68 -16.66
C HIS A 248 6.29 11.25 -15.23
N HIS A 249 5.46 10.70 -14.35
CA HIS A 249 5.28 11.20 -12.99
C HIS A 249 6.18 10.53 -11.93
N ALA A 250 6.88 9.44 -12.28
CA ALA A 250 7.58 8.60 -11.32
C ALA A 250 8.64 9.35 -10.49
N HIS A 251 9.35 10.29 -11.12
CA HIS A 251 10.35 11.12 -10.46
C HIS A 251 9.78 11.96 -9.29
N ASN A 252 8.48 12.25 -9.29
CA ASN A 252 7.83 12.99 -8.21
C ASN A 252 7.84 12.16 -6.90
N TYR A 253 7.74 10.83 -6.98
CA TYR A 253 7.83 9.95 -5.82
C TYR A 253 9.22 10.02 -5.16
N LEU A 254 10.28 10.11 -5.96
CA LEU A 254 11.67 10.23 -5.46
C LEU A 254 11.88 11.52 -4.65
N ARG A 255 11.14 12.59 -4.98
CA ARG A 255 11.22 13.86 -4.23
C ARG A 255 10.53 13.76 -2.88
N VAL A 256 9.43 13.02 -2.77
CA VAL A 256 8.54 13.09 -1.61
C VAL A 256 8.61 11.88 -0.67
N ALA A 257 9.16 10.76 -1.13
CA ALA A 257 9.24 9.51 -0.37
C ALA A 257 10.69 9.08 -0.16
N GLU A 258 11.02 8.61 1.05
CA GLU A 258 12.32 7.98 1.32
C GLU A 258 12.53 6.77 0.43
N ARG A 259 11.49 5.95 0.25
CA ARG A 259 11.50 4.81 -0.68
C ARG A 259 10.12 4.62 -1.30
N THR A 260 10.11 4.21 -2.56
CA THR A 260 8.90 3.82 -3.28
C THR A 260 9.06 2.40 -3.81
N THR A 261 8.05 1.55 -3.62
CA THR A 261 8.05 0.15 -4.08
C THR A 261 6.78 -0.15 -4.86
N VAL A 262 6.96 -0.68 -6.07
CA VAL A 262 5.88 -1.17 -6.94
C VAL A 262 5.78 -2.68 -6.79
N TYR A 263 4.60 -3.17 -6.43
CA TYR A 263 4.27 -4.60 -6.49
C TYR A 263 3.37 -4.86 -7.70
N LEU A 264 3.74 -5.87 -8.48
CA LEU A 264 3.05 -6.28 -9.69
C LEU A 264 2.96 -7.80 -9.78
N SER A 265 2.04 -8.32 -10.59
CA SER A 265 1.93 -9.75 -10.84
C SER A 265 1.55 -10.03 -12.29
N PRO A 266 2.07 -11.11 -12.91
CA PRO A 266 1.60 -11.55 -14.20
C PRO A 266 0.22 -12.22 -14.12
N PHE A 267 -0.27 -12.59 -12.94
CA PHE A 267 -1.54 -13.32 -12.75
C PHE A 267 -2.73 -12.40 -12.44
N ASP A 268 -2.50 -11.09 -12.38
CA ASP A 268 -3.51 -10.10 -11.99
C ASP A 268 -4.57 -9.90 -13.09
N VAL A 269 -5.69 -10.63 -12.98
CA VAL A 269 -6.75 -10.59 -13.99
C VAL A 269 -7.47 -9.25 -14.02
N ALA A 270 -7.62 -8.59 -12.87
CA ALA A 270 -8.27 -7.29 -12.79
C ALA A 270 -7.48 -6.23 -13.59
N LEU A 271 -6.15 -6.23 -13.46
CA LEU A 271 -5.30 -5.35 -14.28
C LEU A 271 -5.22 -5.77 -15.74
N GLY A 272 -5.36 -7.07 -16.05
CA GLY A 272 -5.53 -7.54 -17.42
C GLY A 272 -6.78 -6.93 -18.09
N LEU A 273 -7.92 -6.98 -17.40
CA LEU A 273 -9.17 -6.37 -17.88
C LEU A 273 -9.05 -4.84 -18.02
N SER A 274 -8.40 -4.17 -17.06
CA SER A 274 -8.11 -2.73 -17.19
C SER A 274 -7.22 -2.45 -18.40
N GLN A 275 -6.15 -3.21 -18.60
CA GLN A 275 -5.28 -3.07 -19.76
C GLN A 275 -6.05 -3.23 -21.08
N ASP A 276 -6.93 -4.22 -21.16
CA ASP A 276 -7.75 -4.47 -22.35
C ASP A 276 -8.73 -3.32 -22.61
N LEU A 277 -9.37 -2.80 -21.57
CA LEU A 277 -10.29 -1.66 -21.68
C LEU A 277 -9.59 -0.39 -22.17
N HIS A 278 -8.34 -0.16 -21.73
CA HIS A 278 -7.59 1.05 -22.04
C HIS A 278 -6.65 0.91 -23.25
N PHE A 279 -6.43 -0.31 -23.75
CA PHE A 279 -5.48 -0.62 -24.83
C PHE A 279 -4.01 -0.27 -24.55
N TYR A 280 -3.63 -0.05 -23.28
CA TYR A 280 -2.25 0.28 -22.90
C TYR A 280 -1.83 -0.41 -21.59
N PRO A 281 -0.54 -0.80 -21.43
CA PRO A 281 -0.06 -1.52 -20.28
C PRO A 281 -0.30 -0.83 -18.93
N ARG A 282 -0.76 -1.61 -17.94
CA ARG A 282 -0.89 -1.16 -16.54
C ARG A 282 0.36 -1.50 -15.75
N VAL A 283 0.88 -0.58 -14.94
CA VAL A 283 2.13 -0.75 -14.19
C VAL A 283 2.13 -2.01 -13.31
N GLY A 284 0.99 -2.38 -12.73
CA GLY A 284 0.86 -3.54 -11.86
C GLY A 284 0.71 -4.90 -12.57
N CYS A 285 0.65 -4.93 -13.90
CA CYS A 285 0.49 -6.16 -14.67
C CYS A 285 1.79 -6.52 -15.40
N GLY A 286 2.37 -7.69 -15.11
CA GLY A 286 3.49 -8.23 -15.89
C GLY A 286 4.37 -9.22 -15.14
N ASP A 287 5.14 -10.00 -15.89
CA ASP A 287 6.19 -10.90 -15.36
C ASP A 287 7.55 -10.19 -15.19
N LYS A 288 7.60 -8.91 -15.57
CA LYS A 288 8.70 -7.96 -15.37
C LYS A 288 8.11 -6.55 -15.22
N PRO A 289 8.85 -5.61 -14.61
CA PRO A 289 8.37 -4.23 -14.46
C PRO A 289 8.03 -3.61 -15.80
N GLN A 290 6.82 -3.03 -15.91
CA GLN A 290 6.39 -2.30 -17.10
C GLN A 290 7.13 -0.97 -17.27
N ALA A 291 7.51 -0.33 -16.16
CA ALA A 291 8.34 0.86 -16.12
C ALA A 291 9.53 0.61 -15.19
N ARG A 292 10.75 0.87 -15.68
CA ARG A 292 11.99 0.76 -14.89
C ARG A 292 12.47 2.16 -14.54
N ILE A 293 12.20 2.58 -13.31
CA ILE A 293 12.62 3.88 -12.81
C ILE A 293 13.75 3.64 -11.82
N LYS A 294 14.92 4.23 -12.08
CA LYS A 294 16.05 4.17 -11.16
C LYS A 294 15.59 4.71 -9.79
N GLU A 295 15.96 4.03 -8.70
CA GLU A 295 15.57 4.36 -7.31
C GLU A 295 14.09 4.09 -6.93
N ILE A 296 13.28 3.50 -7.82
CA ILE A 296 12.00 2.89 -7.46
C ILE A 296 12.13 1.38 -7.51
N ASP A 297 11.88 0.72 -6.38
CA ASP A 297 11.90 -0.73 -6.30
C ASP A 297 10.71 -1.33 -7.04
N SER A 298 10.92 -2.46 -7.72
CA SER A 298 9.85 -3.26 -8.31
C SER A 298 9.94 -4.71 -7.84
N VAL A 299 8.80 -5.28 -7.46
CA VAL A 299 8.65 -6.66 -6.97
C VAL A 299 7.57 -7.35 -7.78
N VAL A 300 7.95 -8.37 -8.54
CA VAL A 300 7.02 -9.22 -9.29
C VAL A 300 6.64 -10.42 -8.44
N SER A 301 5.34 -10.57 -8.15
CA SER A 301 4.80 -11.71 -7.42
C SER A 301 4.34 -12.80 -8.38
N PHE A 302 4.98 -13.96 -8.28
CA PHE A 302 4.52 -15.22 -8.84
C PHE A 302 3.82 -16.10 -7.79
N VAL A 303 3.55 -15.56 -6.59
CA VAL A 303 2.79 -16.30 -5.57
C VAL A 303 1.34 -16.43 -6.06
N PRO A 304 0.84 -17.65 -6.25
CA PRO A 304 -0.54 -17.85 -6.67
C PRO A 304 -1.49 -17.38 -5.56
N GLU A 305 -2.56 -16.72 -5.96
CA GLU A 305 -3.68 -16.29 -5.11
C GLU A 305 -4.97 -16.68 -5.82
N ASP A 306 -6.04 -16.94 -5.07
CA ASP A 306 -7.37 -17.13 -5.64
C ASP A 306 -7.77 -15.95 -6.56
N PHE A 307 -8.58 -16.26 -7.56
CA PHE A 307 -9.06 -15.29 -8.54
C PHE A 307 -9.68 -14.06 -7.84
N PRO A 308 -9.34 -12.81 -8.24
CA PRO A 308 -8.63 -12.41 -9.47
C PRO A 308 -7.10 -12.24 -9.32
N SER A 309 -6.48 -12.76 -8.26
CA SER A 309 -5.06 -12.57 -7.93
C SER A 309 -4.63 -11.09 -7.92
N HIS A 310 -5.47 -10.25 -7.32
CA HIS A 310 -5.31 -8.78 -7.29
C HIS A 310 -5.08 -8.24 -5.88
N THR A 311 -5.13 -9.11 -4.85
CA THR A 311 -4.98 -8.72 -3.43
C THR A 311 -3.72 -9.28 -2.78
N TYR A 312 -2.88 -9.97 -3.56
CA TYR A 312 -1.66 -10.67 -3.15
C TYR A 312 -0.72 -9.90 -2.23
N ILE A 313 -0.62 -8.58 -2.35
CA ILE A 313 0.21 -7.73 -1.47
C ILE A 313 -0.28 -7.78 -0.01
N ALA A 314 -1.60 -7.87 0.17
CA ALA A 314 -2.26 -7.86 1.47
C ALA A 314 -2.65 -9.26 1.98
N SER A 315 -2.47 -10.31 1.17
CA SER A 315 -2.95 -11.67 1.45
C SER A 315 -1.87 -12.76 1.41
N THR A 316 -0.66 -12.45 0.92
CA THR A 316 0.44 -13.44 0.87
C THR A 316 1.54 -13.07 1.87
N LEU A 317 1.95 -14.05 2.68
CA LEU A 317 2.94 -13.83 3.75
C LEU A 317 4.27 -13.24 3.26
N PRO A 318 4.88 -13.69 2.14
CA PRO A 318 6.16 -13.12 1.70
C PRO A 318 6.05 -11.61 1.43
N LEU A 319 4.94 -11.17 0.82
CA LEU A 319 4.73 -9.76 0.50
C LEU A 319 4.31 -8.94 1.73
N LEU A 320 3.43 -9.48 2.59
CA LEU A 320 3.12 -8.84 3.86
C LEU A 320 4.38 -8.66 4.72
N ASN A 321 5.29 -9.62 4.72
CA ASN A 321 6.56 -9.53 5.42
C ASN A 321 7.50 -8.47 4.80
N ASP A 322 7.58 -8.38 3.47
CA ASP A 322 8.32 -7.29 2.80
C ASP A 322 7.74 -5.92 3.17
N VAL A 323 6.41 -5.77 3.07
CA VAL A 323 5.69 -4.54 3.46
C VAL A 323 5.93 -4.19 4.93
N ARG A 324 5.83 -5.17 5.84
CA ARG A 324 6.06 -4.98 7.27
C ARG A 324 7.47 -4.47 7.53
N ASN A 325 8.48 -5.06 6.91
CA ASN A 325 9.86 -4.65 7.13
C ASN A 325 10.15 -3.27 6.53
N LEU A 326 9.55 -2.95 5.38
CA LEU A 326 9.65 -1.63 4.77
C LEU A 326 9.09 -0.54 5.71
N VAL A 327 7.90 -0.74 6.28
CA VAL A 327 7.27 0.26 7.16
C VAL A 327 7.93 0.34 8.54
N LEU A 328 8.46 -0.75 9.07
CA LEU A 328 9.11 -0.74 10.39
C LEU A 328 10.56 -0.26 10.35
N ASN A 329 11.33 -0.70 9.34
CA ASN A 329 12.78 -0.53 9.30
C ASN A 329 13.27 0.32 8.13
N GLY A 330 12.41 0.66 7.18
CA GLY A 330 12.82 1.35 5.94
C GLY A 330 13.52 0.46 4.92
N GLU A 331 13.62 -0.83 5.20
CA GLU A 331 14.36 -1.81 4.40
C GLU A 331 13.46 -2.98 3.96
N PRO A 332 13.69 -3.55 2.76
CA PRO A 332 12.93 -4.71 2.30
C PRO A 332 13.36 -6.02 2.99
N ALA A 333 12.44 -6.97 3.17
CA ALA A 333 12.69 -8.31 3.72
C ALA A 333 12.70 -9.38 2.62
N ARG A 334 13.60 -9.22 1.64
CA ARG A 334 13.68 -10.06 0.43
C ARG A 334 14.77 -11.11 0.55
N GLN A 335 14.68 -11.93 1.60
CA GLN A 335 15.66 -12.96 1.92
C GLN A 335 15.02 -14.35 1.86
N GLY A 336 15.81 -15.39 1.58
CA GLY A 336 15.35 -16.79 1.56
C GLY A 336 15.01 -17.34 0.18
N ALA A 337 14.67 -18.63 0.12
CA ALA A 337 14.58 -19.40 -1.13
C ALA A 337 13.48 -18.95 -2.10
N GLY A 338 12.47 -18.21 -1.61
CA GLY A 338 11.38 -17.69 -2.43
C GLY A 338 11.69 -16.38 -3.16
N TRP A 339 12.78 -15.68 -2.81
CA TRP A 339 13.15 -14.39 -3.37
C TRP A 339 14.31 -14.50 -4.35
N LYS A 340 14.22 -13.79 -5.48
CA LYS A 340 15.29 -13.73 -6.48
C LYS A 340 15.52 -12.30 -6.94
N ALA A 341 16.77 -11.87 -6.88
CA ALA A 341 17.20 -10.57 -7.38
C ALA A 341 17.45 -10.64 -8.89
N HIS A 342 17.02 -9.61 -9.61
CA HIS A 342 17.32 -9.39 -11.02
C HIS A 342 17.91 -8.00 -11.21
N PRO A 343 18.55 -7.71 -12.38
CA PRO A 343 18.97 -6.35 -12.69
C PRO A 343 17.78 -5.36 -12.69
N GLY A 344 17.66 -4.60 -11.60
CA GLY A 344 16.67 -3.53 -11.40
C GLY A 344 15.33 -3.94 -10.80
N TYR A 345 15.12 -5.19 -10.37
CA TYR A 345 13.87 -5.62 -9.73
C TYR A 345 14.02 -6.95 -8.98
N TRP A 346 12.98 -7.34 -8.25
CA TRP A 346 12.91 -8.60 -7.50
C TRP A 346 11.72 -9.45 -7.96
N THR A 347 11.83 -10.76 -7.78
CA THR A 347 10.71 -11.69 -7.95
C THR A 347 10.51 -12.50 -6.67
N VAL A 348 9.27 -12.87 -6.38
CA VAL A 348 8.92 -13.77 -5.27
C VAL A 348 7.93 -14.85 -5.72
N GLY A 349 8.10 -16.08 -5.24
CA GLY A 349 7.29 -17.24 -5.63
C GLY A 349 7.98 -18.15 -6.65
N GLN A 350 7.32 -19.24 -7.03
CA GLN A 350 7.86 -20.21 -7.99
C GLN A 350 7.85 -19.64 -9.42
N ASP A 351 8.82 -20.04 -10.25
CA ASP A 351 8.91 -19.61 -11.65
C ASP A 351 7.58 -19.90 -12.38
N ARG A 352 7.20 -18.99 -13.30
CA ARG A 352 5.93 -19.00 -14.03
C ARG A 352 5.58 -20.41 -14.56
N PRO A 353 4.39 -20.97 -14.25
CA PRO A 353 3.92 -22.16 -14.95
C PRO A 353 3.81 -21.86 -16.45
N HIS A 354 4.27 -22.77 -17.31
CA HIS A 354 4.26 -22.60 -18.77
C HIS A 354 2.87 -22.35 -19.38
N SER A 355 1.78 -22.58 -18.62
CA SER A 355 0.40 -22.37 -19.02
C SER A 355 -0.42 -21.79 -17.87
N GLY A 356 -1.03 -20.63 -18.08
CA GLY A 356 -1.95 -19.98 -17.14
C GLY A 356 -2.35 -18.59 -17.65
N PRO A 357 -3.54 -18.08 -17.25
CA PRO A 357 -3.96 -16.74 -17.62
C PRO A 357 -2.94 -15.73 -17.10
N SER A 358 -2.31 -15.03 -18.04
CA SER A 358 -1.53 -13.85 -17.76
C SER A 358 -2.40 -12.62 -17.95
N CYS A 359 -2.17 -11.59 -17.15
CA CYS A 359 -2.75 -10.26 -17.35
C CYS A 359 -2.41 -9.70 -18.75
N SER A 360 -1.33 -10.18 -19.41
CA SER A 360 -1.00 -9.86 -20.81
C SER A 360 -1.75 -10.70 -21.86
N SER A 361 -2.47 -11.76 -21.46
CA SER A 361 -3.20 -12.70 -22.34
C SER A 361 -4.72 -12.72 -22.14
N ALA A 362 -5.23 -12.04 -21.09
CA ALA A 362 -6.65 -11.95 -20.76
C ALA A 362 -7.51 -11.39 -21.92
N GLY A 363 -6.91 -10.56 -22.79
CA GLY A 363 -7.56 -10.00 -23.98
C GLY A 363 -8.00 -11.02 -25.04
N SER A 364 -7.59 -12.29 -24.94
CA SER A 364 -8.01 -13.34 -25.87
C SER A 364 -9.30 -14.08 -25.46
N PHE A 365 -9.72 -14.01 -24.19
CA PHE A 365 -10.84 -14.82 -23.68
C PHE A 365 -12.19 -14.09 -23.62
N PHE A 366 -12.21 -12.75 -23.56
CA PHE A 366 -13.45 -11.99 -23.29
C PHE A 366 -13.98 -11.12 -24.44
N ASN A 367 -13.42 -11.22 -25.66
CA ASN A 367 -13.88 -10.39 -26.77
C ASN A 367 -14.42 -11.16 -28.00
N PRO A 368 -15.67 -11.67 -27.96
CA PRO A 368 -16.43 -11.97 -29.16
C PRO A 368 -17.29 -10.79 -29.64
N LEU A 369 -17.43 -9.70 -28.87
CA LEU A 369 -18.47 -8.68 -29.11
C LEU A 369 -18.02 -7.37 -29.77
N TRP A 370 -16.72 -7.15 -29.98
CA TRP A 370 -16.21 -5.92 -30.61
C TRP A 370 -15.44 -6.15 -31.92
N LYS A 371 -15.69 -7.26 -32.61
CA LYS A 371 -15.35 -7.44 -34.03
C LYS A 371 -16.57 -7.18 -34.92
N LYS A 372 -16.97 -5.92 -35.07
CA LYS A 372 -17.74 -5.44 -36.22
C LYS A 372 -17.35 -4.01 -36.56
#